data_AF-A0A9N8EJ43-F1
#
_entry.id   AF-A0A9N8EJ43-F1
#
_cell.length_a   1.000
_cell.length_b   1.000
_cell.length_c   1.000
_cell.angle_alpha   90.00
_cell.angle_beta   90.00
_cell.angle_gamma   90.00
#
_symmetry.space_group_name_H-M   'P 1'
#
loop_
_entity.id
_entity.type
_entity.pdbx_description
1 polymer ?
#
loop_
_entity_poly.entity_id
_entity_poly.type
_entity_poly.pdbx_seq_one_letter_code
_entity_poly.pdbx_strand_id
1 'polypeptide(L)'
;MKRTPLVGTLLLLASRGCEAAFGLTYYDTAEYEYDAKAEENRMRGDGGGLRRRTKTDNNDSSRKQRKSSKEQRKLNAGDLGVRFQKFVFTNGVMADFMPLQPADYPIRDNIAVALKNTTNAESVLCDGDHALNLTHQQNVMLYLDDIGGFPDMPNENQQNGFWDEMREVSMLQLGRRFDMNPFTVLRPPDLWVGRDIHAVAAAVHNEYPGLLQTELIQWLWSQGAQLDYDIMPFRSQSDFVGSVVALADLNTWSIGLVAPFNFYLKWYVGRPRPEEVAYLIFNRELTAMEDGVPNDIVEILDSMGLNTAATFTAYPEGSPRHPSWPAMHSAASSASFWLAVVMDLTPEQYCEALRVDYAVAFARTCAGVHYRTDNTAGLNLGQALIAEQLPEHLARTYGSDPDKVREKIDRLRFDWNDFNSYDCTVATVNL
;
A
#
# COMPACT_ATOMS: atom_id res chain seq x y z
N MET A 1 -1.80 8.00 60.35
CA MET A 1 -3.05 7.19 60.38
C MET A 1 -3.39 6.77 58.95
N LYS A 2 -3.95 5.56 58.82
CA LYS A 2 -4.04 4.72 57.62
C LYS A 2 -4.99 5.26 56.54
N ARG A 3 -4.69 4.86 55.29
CA ARG A 3 -5.49 4.97 54.06
C ARG A 3 -6.83 4.21 54.15
N THR A 4 -7.84 4.72 53.44
CA THR A 4 -8.72 3.92 52.55
C THR A 4 -9.44 4.84 51.53
N PRO A 5 -9.73 4.34 50.30
CA PRO A 5 -10.25 5.12 49.18
C PRO A 5 -11.77 4.99 49.01
N LEU A 6 -12.39 6.01 48.43
CA LEU A 6 -13.79 5.99 48.00
C LEU A 6 -13.86 5.55 46.53
N VAL A 7 -14.30 4.32 46.33
CA VAL A 7 -14.84 3.80 45.07
C VAL A 7 -16.29 4.26 44.98
N GLY A 8 -16.66 4.91 43.88
CA GLY A 8 -17.99 5.45 43.65
C GLY A 8 -18.36 5.42 42.17
N THR A 9 -18.73 4.23 41.71
CA THR A 9 -19.75 3.90 40.72
C THR A 9 -20.38 5.07 39.95
N LEU A 10 -20.04 5.21 38.66
CA LEU A 10 -20.89 5.85 37.66
C LEU A 10 -20.58 5.29 36.26
N LEU A 11 -21.63 5.10 35.46
CA LEU A 11 -21.70 4.59 34.08
C LEU A 11 -21.64 3.07 33.87
N LEU A 12 -22.81 2.44 33.97
CA LEU A 12 -23.14 1.18 33.31
C LEU A 12 -24.61 1.23 32.86
N LEU A 13 -24.90 2.04 31.83
CA LEU A 13 -26.18 2.08 31.11
C LEU A 13 -25.94 2.54 29.66
N ALA A 14 -25.53 1.61 28.79
CA ALA A 14 -25.77 1.64 27.35
C ALA A 14 -25.30 0.33 26.71
N SER A 15 -25.92 -0.79 27.09
CA SER A 15 -25.83 -2.03 26.30
C SER A 15 -27.16 -2.76 26.35
N ARG A 16 -28.03 -2.43 25.38
CA ARG A 16 -29.14 -3.25 24.88
C ARG A 16 -29.93 -2.44 23.84
N GLY A 17 -29.85 -2.86 22.59
CA GLY A 17 -30.81 -2.46 21.55
C GLY A 17 -30.19 -1.90 20.27
N CYS A 18 -29.61 -2.76 19.44
CA CYS A 18 -29.66 -2.65 17.97
C CYS A 18 -29.11 -3.95 17.35
N GLU A 19 -29.84 -5.04 17.53
CA GLU A 19 -29.82 -6.16 16.59
C GLU A 19 -31.16 -6.12 15.85
N ALA A 20 -31.14 -5.62 14.61
CA ALA A 20 -32.00 -6.01 13.48
C ALA A 20 -31.99 -4.91 12.40
N ALA A 21 -31.94 -5.35 11.15
CA ALA A 21 -32.23 -4.62 9.91
C ALA A 21 -31.09 -3.82 9.25
N PHE A 22 -30.16 -4.54 8.61
CA PHE A 22 -29.61 -4.13 7.32
C PHE A 22 -29.85 -5.23 6.29
N GLY A 23 -31.10 -5.33 5.83
CA GLY A 23 -31.40 -5.96 4.55
C GLY A 23 -31.13 -4.95 3.45
N LEU A 24 -29.98 -5.07 2.78
CA LEU A 24 -29.68 -4.32 1.56
C LEU A 24 -30.53 -4.89 0.42
N THR A 25 -31.74 -4.36 0.23
CA THR A 25 -32.48 -4.52 -1.02
C THR A 25 -31.95 -3.52 -2.04
N TYR A 26 -31.49 -4.05 -3.18
CA TYR A 26 -31.20 -3.33 -4.42
C TYR A 26 -32.27 -2.28 -4.70
N TYR A 27 -31.87 -1.01 -4.87
CA TYR A 27 -32.70 -0.01 -5.50
C TYR A 27 -32.23 0.24 -6.94
N ASP A 28 -33.23 0.16 -7.79
CA ASP A 28 -33.26 0.37 -9.23
C ASP A 28 -32.79 1.78 -9.60
N THR A 29 -32.12 1.88 -10.75
CA THR A 29 -31.51 3.10 -11.28
C THR A 29 -32.57 4.11 -11.71
N ALA A 30 -32.58 5.29 -11.08
CA ALA A 30 -33.28 6.46 -11.60
C ALA A 30 -32.27 7.41 -12.26
N GLU A 31 -32.56 7.74 -13.51
CA GLU A 31 -31.84 8.63 -14.41
C GLU A 31 -31.59 10.01 -13.77
N TYR A 32 -30.35 10.49 -13.84
CA TYR A 32 -30.02 11.90 -13.69
C TYR A 32 -29.35 12.39 -14.97
N GLU A 33 -30.08 13.21 -15.73
CA GLU A 33 -29.56 14.01 -16.83
C GLU A 33 -28.59 15.07 -16.25
N TYR A 34 -27.35 15.08 -16.76
CA TYR A 34 -26.32 16.04 -16.40
C TYR A 34 -26.29 17.17 -17.46
N ASP A 35 -26.70 18.36 -17.08
CA ASP A 35 -26.75 19.55 -17.96
C ASP A 35 -25.37 20.22 -18.07
N ALA A 36 -24.65 19.88 -19.13
CA ALA A 36 -23.32 20.40 -19.46
C ALA A 36 -23.39 21.78 -20.12
N LYS A 37 -23.55 22.86 -19.34
CA LYS A 37 -23.51 24.26 -19.86
C LYS A 37 -22.80 25.31 -19.01
N ALA A 38 -21.98 24.93 -18.03
CA ALA A 38 -21.34 25.89 -17.12
C ALA A 38 -19.83 26.15 -17.34
N GLU A 39 -19.21 25.60 -18.38
CA GLU A 39 -17.73 25.64 -18.52
C GLU A 39 -17.18 26.49 -19.68
N GLU A 40 -18.02 27.24 -20.40
CA GLU A 40 -17.58 28.03 -21.56
C GLU A 40 -17.26 29.52 -21.25
N ASN A 41 -17.45 29.99 -20.01
CA ASN A 41 -17.33 31.43 -19.68
C ASN A 41 -16.10 31.81 -18.81
N ARG A 42 -15.08 30.95 -18.66
CA ARG A 42 -13.86 31.28 -17.89
C ARG A 42 -12.58 31.51 -18.70
N MET A 43 -12.66 31.53 -20.03
CA MET A 43 -11.48 31.66 -20.90
C MET A 43 -11.46 32.98 -21.70
N ARG A 44 -11.70 34.13 -21.06
CA ARG A 44 -11.32 35.45 -21.63
C ARG A 44 -10.98 36.44 -20.52
N GLY A 45 -9.69 36.73 -20.35
CA GLY A 45 -9.23 37.76 -19.44
C GLY A 45 -7.70 37.91 -19.41
N ASP A 46 -7.23 38.79 -20.29
CA ASP A 46 -6.02 39.62 -20.25
C ASP A 46 -4.63 39.05 -19.98
N GLY A 47 -3.79 39.26 -21.00
CA GLY A 47 -2.34 39.15 -20.93
C GLY A 47 -1.70 40.37 -20.27
N GLY A 48 -0.50 40.14 -19.73
CA GLY A 48 0.46 41.21 -19.47
C GLY A 48 1.32 40.95 -18.24
N GLY A 49 2.60 40.64 -18.44
CA GLY A 49 3.63 40.99 -17.45
C GLY A 49 4.71 39.95 -17.16
N LEU A 50 5.94 40.31 -17.58
CA LEU A 50 7.24 39.95 -17.00
C LEU A 50 7.68 38.46 -16.97
N ARG A 51 8.41 38.08 -18.01
CA ARG A 51 9.41 36.99 -17.95
C ARG A 51 10.61 37.41 -17.09
N ARG A 52 10.67 36.98 -15.83
CA ARG A 52 11.93 36.80 -15.09
C ARG A 52 12.42 35.38 -15.33
N ARG A 53 13.54 35.26 -16.05
CA ARG A 53 14.25 34.00 -16.28
C ARG A 53 15.03 33.66 -15.00
N THR A 54 14.49 32.81 -14.14
CA THR A 54 15.30 32.10 -13.14
C THR A 54 15.96 30.91 -13.84
N LYS A 55 17.29 30.95 -13.92
CA LYS A 55 18.15 29.86 -14.41
C LYS A 55 18.73 29.19 -13.15
N THR A 56 18.12 28.10 -12.72
CA THR A 56 18.52 27.11 -11.69
C THR A 56 17.20 26.45 -11.30
N ASP A 57 16.80 25.26 -11.79
CA ASP A 57 17.15 23.96 -11.18
C ASP A 57 16.98 22.75 -12.14
N ASN A 58 16.70 22.98 -13.44
CA ASN A 58 16.41 21.91 -14.41
C ASN A 58 17.57 20.94 -14.74
N ASN A 59 18.78 21.22 -14.25
CA ASN A 59 19.95 20.37 -14.52
C ASN A 59 20.08 19.18 -13.55
N ASP A 60 19.43 19.20 -12.38
CA ASP A 60 19.56 18.11 -11.40
C ASP A 60 18.52 17.00 -11.63
N SER A 61 17.26 17.37 -11.92
CA SER A 61 16.19 16.42 -12.27
C SER A 61 16.51 15.61 -13.53
N SER A 62 17.01 16.27 -14.58
CA SER A 62 17.44 15.61 -15.83
C SER A 62 18.67 14.71 -15.66
N ARG A 63 19.51 14.98 -14.65
CA ARG A 63 20.67 14.15 -14.31
C ARG A 63 20.29 12.94 -13.46
N LYS A 64 19.32 13.08 -12.55
CA LYS A 64 18.72 11.95 -11.79
C LYS A 64 17.95 10.99 -12.72
N GLN A 65 17.12 11.49 -13.63
CA GLN A 65 16.42 10.64 -14.63
C GLN A 65 17.39 9.88 -15.55
N ARG A 66 18.51 10.49 -15.97
CA ARG A 66 19.54 9.79 -16.78
C ARG A 66 20.36 8.76 -16.01
N LYS A 67 20.46 8.88 -14.69
CA LYS A 67 21.05 7.84 -13.83
C LYS A 67 20.10 6.66 -13.67
N SER A 68 18.83 6.91 -13.35
CA SER A 68 17.83 5.85 -13.21
C SER A 68 17.64 5.06 -14.53
N SER A 69 17.69 5.72 -15.69
CA SER A 69 17.58 5.02 -16.98
C SER A 69 18.80 4.12 -17.31
N LYS A 70 19.97 4.39 -16.72
CA LYS A 70 21.17 3.55 -16.87
C LYS A 70 21.19 2.41 -15.85
N GLU A 71 20.68 2.63 -14.65
CA GLU A 71 20.48 1.60 -13.62
C GLU A 71 19.39 0.61 -14.03
N GLN A 72 18.26 1.09 -14.56
CA GLN A 72 17.19 0.25 -15.09
C GLN A 72 17.68 -0.62 -16.26
N ARG A 73 18.54 -0.09 -17.14
CA ARG A 73 19.17 -0.90 -18.20
C ARG A 73 20.15 -1.97 -17.70
N LYS A 74 20.72 -1.83 -16.49
CA LYS A 74 21.55 -2.87 -15.87
C LYS A 74 20.69 -3.89 -15.10
N LEU A 75 19.62 -3.44 -14.45
CA LEU A 75 18.62 -4.29 -13.79
C LEU A 75 17.90 -5.22 -14.78
N ASN A 76 17.78 -4.80 -16.05
CA ASN A 76 17.12 -5.59 -17.09
C ASN A 76 18.01 -6.64 -17.77
N ALA A 77 19.26 -6.84 -17.33
CA ALA A 77 20.07 -7.93 -17.89
C ALA A 77 19.43 -9.26 -17.50
N GLY A 78 18.98 -10.02 -18.50
CA GLY A 78 18.27 -11.28 -18.30
C GLY A 78 16.78 -11.16 -17.99
N ASP A 79 16.15 -9.98 -18.07
CA ASP A 79 14.70 -9.83 -17.89
C ASP A 79 13.92 -10.65 -18.93
N LEU A 80 13.06 -11.55 -18.46
CA LEU A 80 12.28 -12.46 -19.30
C LEU A 80 11.07 -11.78 -19.97
N GLY A 81 10.86 -10.48 -19.74
CA GLY A 81 9.81 -9.70 -20.39
C GLY A 81 8.41 -9.95 -19.83
N VAL A 82 8.29 -10.73 -18.76
CA VAL A 82 7.00 -11.02 -18.12
C VAL A 82 6.50 -9.77 -17.40
N ARG A 83 5.28 -9.34 -17.73
CA ARG A 83 4.60 -8.17 -17.15
C ARG A 83 3.17 -8.54 -16.77
N PHE A 84 2.55 -7.70 -15.95
CA PHE A 84 1.15 -7.86 -15.55
C PHE A 84 0.21 -7.92 -16.76
N GLN A 85 -0.61 -8.98 -16.84
CA GLN A 85 -1.59 -9.24 -17.91
C GLN A 85 -3.01 -9.49 -17.39
N LYS A 86 -3.24 -9.53 -16.07
CA LYS A 86 -4.53 -9.92 -15.50
C LYS A 86 -5.60 -8.82 -15.59
N PHE A 87 -6.15 -8.66 -16.78
CA PHE A 87 -7.35 -7.88 -17.09
C PHE A 87 -8.02 -8.45 -18.35
N VAL A 88 -9.28 -8.08 -18.57
CA VAL A 88 -10.10 -8.56 -19.69
C VAL A 88 -10.68 -7.36 -20.41
N PHE A 89 -10.66 -7.41 -21.74
CA PHE A 89 -11.33 -6.42 -22.58
C PHE A 89 -12.85 -6.58 -22.49
N THR A 90 -13.56 -5.51 -22.14
CA THR A 90 -15.00 -5.51 -21.87
C THR A 90 -15.84 -5.81 -23.11
N ASN A 91 -15.29 -5.53 -24.31
CA ASN A 91 -15.88 -5.89 -25.59
C ASN A 91 -15.46 -7.30 -26.10
N GLY A 92 -14.61 -8.02 -25.34
CA GLY A 92 -14.07 -9.33 -25.71
C GLY A 92 -13.00 -9.31 -26.82
N VAL A 93 -12.62 -8.13 -27.33
CA VAL A 93 -11.63 -7.99 -28.41
C VAL A 93 -10.30 -7.53 -27.80
N MET A 94 -9.29 -8.40 -27.83
CA MET A 94 -7.95 -8.02 -27.40
C MET A 94 -7.35 -6.97 -28.34
N ALA A 95 -6.66 -5.99 -27.79
CA ALA A 95 -5.94 -4.99 -28.56
C ALA A 95 -4.61 -5.54 -29.11
N ASP A 96 -4.17 -4.98 -30.23
CA ASP A 96 -2.96 -5.41 -30.96
C ASP A 96 -1.65 -5.20 -30.19
N PHE A 97 -1.66 -4.39 -29.11
CA PHE A 97 -0.48 -4.19 -28.25
C PHE A 97 -0.28 -5.30 -27.22
N MET A 98 -1.18 -6.28 -27.14
CA MET A 98 -1.08 -7.38 -26.18
C MET A 98 -0.19 -8.52 -26.72
N PRO A 99 0.52 -9.25 -25.84
CA PRO A 99 0.64 -9.03 -24.39
C PRO A 99 1.54 -7.82 -24.07
N LEU A 100 1.27 -7.13 -22.95
CA LEU A 100 2.10 -5.99 -22.52
C LEU A 100 3.56 -6.42 -22.31
N GLN A 101 4.48 -5.62 -22.84
CA GLN A 101 5.92 -5.82 -22.84
C GLN A 101 6.63 -4.80 -21.93
N PRO A 102 7.90 -5.02 -21.56
CA PRO A 102 8.70 -4.03 -20.84
C PRO A 102 8.68 -2.63 -21.46
N ALA A 103 8.62 -2.54 -22.78
CA ALA A 103 8.63 -1.28 -23.53
C ALA A 103 7.32 -0.50 -23.46
N ASP A 104 6.21 -1.14 -23.04
CA ASP A 104 4.91 -0.51 -22.89
C ASP A 104 4.79 0.24 -21.56
N TYR A 105 5.73 0.01 -20.64
CA TYR A 105 5.80 0.67 -19.34
C TYR A 105 6.81 1.85 -19.37
N PRO A 106 6.48 3.01 -18.77
CA PRO A 106 5.21 3.31 -18.11
C PRO A 106 4.04 3.43 -19.08
N ILE A 107 2.86 2.99 -18.62
CA ILE A 107 1.65 2.99 -19.44
C ILE A 107 1.24 4.43 -19.79
N ARG A 108 1.09 4.68 -21.09
CA ARG A 108 0.78 5.99 -21.67
C ARG A 108 -0.05 5.90 -22.94
N ASP A 109 -0.46 7.06 -23.46
CA ASP A 109 -1.07 7.23 -24.78
C ASP A 109 -2.25 6.27 -25.03
N ASN A 110 -2.28 5.62 -26.19
CA ASN A 110 -3.34 4.71 -26.62
C ASN A 110 -3.47 3.47 -25.72
N ILE A 111 -2.37 2.98 -25.14
CA ILE A 111 -2.39 1.84 -24.21
C ILE A 111 -3.14 2.25 -22.93
N ALA A 112 -2.80 3.41 -22.35
CA ALA A 112 -3.49 3.94 -21.18
C ALA A 112 -4.99 4.14 -21.42
N VAL A 113 -5.35 4.74 -22.56
CA VAL A 113 -6.76 4.96 -22.94
C VAL A 113 -7.50 3.62 -23.09
N ALA A 114 -6.88 2.64 -23.75
CA ALA A 114 -7.47 1.31 -23.91
C ALA A 114 -7.69 0.63 -22.56
N LEU A 115 -6.68 0.59 -21.68
CA LEU A 115 -6.81 0.00 -20.35
C LEU A 115 -7.90 0.70 -19.50
N LYS A 116 -8.01 2.03 -19.57
CA LYS A 116 -9.04 2.78 -18.84
C LYS A 116 -10.46 2.52 -19.33
N ASN A 117 -10.66 2.50 -20.65
CA ASN A 117 -11.99 2.61 -21.24
C ASN A 117 -12.51 1.29 -21.81
N THR A 118 -11.64 0.30 -22.02
CA THR A 118 -11.99 -0.93 -22.74
C THR A 118 -11.64 -2.19 -21.97
N THR A 119 -11.07 -2.09 -20.78
CA THR A 119 -10.80 -3.25 -19.93
C THR A 119 -11.38 -3.07 -18.53
N ASN A 120 -11.27 -4.11 -17.71
CA ASN A 120 -11.59 -4.09 -16.28
C ASN A 120 -10.35 -3.89 -15.40
N ALA A 121 -9.29 -3.28 -15.94
CA ALA A 121 -8.12 -2.88 -15.17
C ALA A 121 -8.50 -1.85 -14.10
N GLU A 122 -7.98 -2.04 -12.89
CA GLU A 122 -8.33 -1.20 -11.75
C GLU A 122 -7.39 0.01 -11.64
N SER A 123 -7.99 1.20 -11.52
CA SER A 123 -7.29 2.45 -11.19
C SER A 123 -6.02 2.67 -12.02
N VAL A 124 -6.16 2.68 -13.34
CA VAL A 124 -5.07 2.98 -14.28
C VAL A 124 -4.67 4.45 -14.13
N LEU A 125 -3.59 4.74 -13.40
CA LEU A 125 -3.07 6.10 -13.21
C LEU A 125 -1.85 6.34 -14.08
N CYS A 126 -1.79 7.52 -14.71
CA CYS A 126 -0.72 7.92 -15.63
C CYS A 126 -0.25 9.34 -15.31
N ASP A 127 0.82 9.78 -15.98
CA ASP A 127 1.28 11.16 -15.94
C ASP A 127 0.13 12.15 -16.22
N GLY A 128 0.06 13.21 -15.42
CA GLY A 128 -0.98 14.23 -15.57
C GLY A 128 -2.31 13.91 -14.88
N ASP A 129 -2.47 12.77 -14.21
CA ASP A 129 -3.70 12.47 -13.46
C ASP A 129 -3.95 13.50 -12.34
N HIS A 130 -5.16 14.05 -12.30
CA HIS A 130 -5.56 15.07 -11.31
C HIS A 130 -5.35 14.63 -9.86
N ALA A 131 -5.48 13.33 -9.57
CA ALA A 131 -5.28 12.79 -8.22
C ALA A 131 -3.81 12.83 -7.77
N LEU A 132 -2.87 12.99 -8.69
CA LEU A 132 -1.44 13.10 -8.41
C LEU A 132 -0.99 14.54 -8.09
N ASN A 133 -1.92 15.50 -7.97
CA ASN A 133 -1.77 16.93 -7.68
C ASN A 133 -0.43 17.59 -8.10
N LEU A 134 -0.49 18.58 -9.00
CA LEU A 134 0.61 19.15 -9.81
C LEU A 134 1.93 19.54 -9.09
N THR A 135 1.95 19.73 -7.77
CA THR A 135 3.20 19.90 -7.01
C THR A 135 4.01 18.62 -6.83
N HIS A 136 3.41 17.43 -7.02
CA HIS A 136 4.02 16.12 -6.74
C HIS A 136 4.17 15.21 -7.96
N GLN A 137 3.51 15.50 -9.09
CA GLN A 137 3.66 14.72 -10.33
C GLN A 137 5.12 14.70 -10.83
N GLN A 138 5.90 15.74 -10.57
CA GLN A 138 7.31 15.77 -10.94
C GLN A 138 8.22 14.97 -9.98
N ASN A 139 7.67 14.45 -8.87
CA ASN A 139 8.42 13.91 -7.74
C ASN A 139 8.06 12.49 -7.31
N VAL A 140 7.10 11.80 -7.93
CA VAL A 140 6.84 10.38 -7.56
C VAL A 140 8.08 9.49 -7.72
N MET A 141 8.94 9.85 -8.68
CA MET A 141 10.24 9.22 -8.90
C MET A 141 11.27 9.55 -7.82
N LEU A 142 11.08 10.59 -7.01
CA LEU A 142 11.94 10.89 -5.86
C LEU A 142 11.77 9.85 -4.76
N TYR A 143 10.56 9.32 -4.58
CA TYR A 143 10.32 8.27 -3.59
C TYR A 143 10.85 6.91 -4.01
N LEU A 144 11.30 6.72 -5.26
CA LEU A 144 11.86 5.44 -5.68
C LEU A 144 13.05 5.04 -4.82
N ASP A 145 13.96 5.97 -4.54
CA ASP A 145 15.12 5.70 -3.69
C ASP A 145 14.67 5.35 -2.25
N ASP A 146 13.66 6.06 -1.73
CA ASP A 146 13.10 5.85 -0.38
C ASP A 146 12.39 4.48 -0.22
N ILE A 147 11.93 3.88 -1.31
CA ILE A 147 11.20 2.59 -1.28
C ILE A 147 12.03 1.39 -1.73
N GLY A 148 13.34 1.58 -1.93
CA GLY A 148 14.28 0.52 -2.30
C GLY A 148 14.52 0.36 -3.81
N GLY A 149 14.06 1.31 -4.62
CA GLY A 149 14.23 1.32 -6.07
C GLY A 149 13.17 0.51 -6.81
N PHE A 150 13.47 0.18 -8.07
CA PHE A 150 12.60 -0.69 -8.86
C PHE A 150 12.67 -2.14 -8.36
N PRO A 151 11.56 -2.89 -8.40
CA PRO A 151 11.56 -4.29 -8.02
C PRO A 151 12.28 -5.14 -9.07
N ASP A 152 12.81 -6.28 -8.63
CA ASP A 152 13.27 -7.31 -9.56
C ASP A 152 12.09 -7.94 -10.33
N MET A 153 12.37 -8.34 -11.57
CA MET A 153 11.45 -8.98 -12.50
C MET A 153 11.87 -10.45 -12.74
N PRO A 154 10.99 -11.32 -13.26
CA PRO A 154 11.40 -12.64 -13.75
C PRO A 154 12.64 -12.56 -14.63
N ASN A 155 13.67 -13.36 -14.31
CA ASN A 155 15.01 -13.19 -14.86
C ASN A 155 15.70 -14.53 -15.19
N GLU A 156 16.47 -14.57 -16.28
CA GLU A 156 17.25 -15.74 -16.73
C GLU A 156 18.33 -16.18 -15.71
N ASN A 157 18.77 -15.27 -14.84
CA ASN A 157 19.69 -15.57 -13.77
C ASN A 157 18.95 -16.21 -12.59
N GLN A 158 19.20 -17.50 -12.36
CA GLN A 158 18.66 -18.27 -11.21
C GLN A 158 18.99 -17.67 -9.84
N GLN A 159 20.03 -16.84 -9.73
CA GLN A 159 20.43 -16.16 -8.49
C GLN A 159 19.90 -14.71 -8.39
N ASN A 160 19.03 -14.28 -9.30
CA ASN A 160 18.37 -12.98 -9.19
C ASN A 160 17.41 -12.95 -7.98
N GLY A 161 17.31 -11.81 -7.29
CA GLY A 161 16.49 -11.64 -6.09
C GLY A 161 15.00 -11.91 -6.32
N PHE A 162 14.50 -11.76 -7.55
CA PHE A 162 13.14 -12.14 -7.92
C PHE A 162 12.81 -13.59 -7.52
N TRP A 163 13.74 -14.52 -7.75
CA TRP A 163 13.50 -15.93 -7.48
C TRP A 163 13.47 -16.24 -5.99
N ASP A 164 14.16 -15.47 -5.15
CA ASP A 164 14.09 -15.59 -3.70
C ASP A 164 12.70 -15.24 -3.17
N GLU A 165 12.10 -14.17 -3.70
CA GLU A 165 10.75 -13.77 -3.34
C GLU A 165 9.68 -14.71 -3.92
N MET A 166 9.89 -15.21 -5.14
CA MET A 166 9.01 -16.19 -5.76
C MET A 166 9.00 -17.51 -4.96
N ARG A 167 10.17 -17.92 -4.45
CA ARG A 167 10.29 -19.08 -3.56
C ARG A 167 9.56 -18.84 -2.25
N GLU A 168 9.74 -17.67 -1.62
CA GLU A 168 9.07 -17.31 -0.37
C GLU A 168 7.54 -17.41 -0.50
N VAL A 169 6.95 -16.75 -1.50
CA VAL A 169 5.49 -16.79 -1.70
C VAL A 169 4.99 -18.19 -2.07
N SER A 170 5.78 -18.95 -2.84
CA SER A 170 5.43 -20.34 -3.20
C SER A 170 5.43 -21.27 -1.98
N MET A 171 6.42 -21.14 -1.10
CA MET A 171 6.47 -21.89 0.17
C MET A 171 5.30 -21.52 1.08
N LEU A 172 4.91 -20.24 1.14
CA LEU A 172 3.74 -19.82 1.91
C LEU A 172 2.43 -20.36 1.33
N GLN A 173 2.29 -20.39 0.00
CA GLN A 173 1.11 -21.01 -0.63
C GLN A 173 1.07 -22.53 -0.40
N LEU A 174 2.22 -23.20 -0.42
CA LEU A 174 2.29 -24.62 -0.07
C LEU A 174 1.91 -24.81 1.41
N GLY A 175 2.52 -24.03 2.30
CA GLY A 175 2.24 -24.04 3.74
C GLY A 175 0.77 -23.81 4.06
N ARG A 176 0.12 -22.85 3.41
CA ARG A 176 -1.32 -22.59 3.55
C ARG A 176 -2.18 -23.80 3.23
N ARG A 177 -1.80 -24.61 2.24
CA ARG A 177 -2.52 -25.85 1.87
C ARG A 177 -2.35 -26.97 2.90
N PHE A 178 -1.34 -26.87 3.75
CA PHE A 178 -1.07 -27.79 4.85
C PHE A 178 -1.32 -27.14 6.22
N ASP A 179 -2.14 -26.07 6.27
CA ASP A 179 -2.52 -25.37 7.49
C ASP A 179 -1.32 -24.93 8.35
N MET A 180 -0.25 -24.47 7.67
CA MET A 180 0.93 -23.91 8.33
C MET A 180 0.53 -22.81 9.29
N ASN A 181 1.11 -22.83 10.49
CA ASN A 181 0.96 -21.75 11.44
C ASN A 181 1.70 -20.50 10.94
N PRO A 182 1.01 -19.38 10.65
CA PRO A 182 1.65 -18.16 10.15
C PRO A 182 2.60 -17.54 11.18
N PHE A 183 2.50 -17.92 12.45
CA PHE A 183 3.35 -17.39 13.53
C PHE A 183 4.76 -17.97 13.54
N THR A 184 5.04 -18.94 12.66
CA THR A 184 6.38 -19.47 12.44
C THR A 184 7.27 -18.53 11.61
N VAL A 185 6.66 -17.56 10.93
CA VAL A 185 7.33 -16.63 10.00
C VAL A 185 7.06 -15.16 10.31
N LEU A 186 6.10 -14.87 11.19
CA LEU A 186 5.72 -13.53 11.65
C LEU A 186 5.37 -13.60 13.15
N ARG A 187 5.82 -12.64 13.97
CA ARG A 187 5.14 -12.42 15.27
C ARG A 187 3.94 -11.48 15.03
N PRO A 188 2.70 -11.97 15.16
CA PRO A 188 1.51 -11.16 14.87
C PRO A 188 1.34 -10.05 15.93
N PRO A 189 0.57 -9.00 15.59
CA PRO A 189 0.04 -8.09 16.61
C PRO A 189 -0.93 -8.85 17.53
N ASP A 190 -1.10 -8.35 18.75
CA ASP A 190 -1.97 -8.96 19.76
C ASP A 190 -3.43 -9.08 19.27
N LEU A 191 -3.88 -8.14 18.44
CA LEU A 191 -5.19 -8.17 17.76
C LEU A 191 -5.42 -9.42 16.89
N TRP A 192 -4.35 -10.09 16.47
CA TRP A 192 -4.39 -11.20 15.51
C TRP A 192 -3.96 -12.53 16.15
N VAL A 193 -3.71 -12.57 17.46
CA VAL A 193 -3.40 -13.80 18.18
C VAL A 193 -4.52 -14.83 17.97
N GLY A 194 -4.12 -16.05 17.61
CA GLY A 194 -5.02 -17.17 17.37
C GLY A 194 -5.58 -17.26 15.93
N ARG A 195 -5.28 -16.31 15.05
CA ARG A 195 -5.62 -16.43 13.62
C ARG A 195 -4.69 -17.45 12.94
N ASP A 196 -5.26 -18.40 12.19
CA ASP A 196 -4.49 -19.25 11.29
C ASP A 196 -4.15 -18.52 9.99
N ILE A 197 -3.37 -19.18 9.11
CA ILE A 197 -2.91 -18.57 7.85
C ILE A 197 -4.05 -18.21 6.90
N HIS A 198 -5.19 -18.92 6.96
CA HIS A 198 -6.36 -18.62 6.15
C HIS A 198 -7.09 -17.40 6.69
N ALA A 199 -7.27 -17.31 8.01
CA ALA A 199 -7.86 -16.15 8.67
C ALA A 199 -7.01 -14.88 8.47
N VAL A 200 -5.69 -15.00 8.49
CA VAL A 200 -4.76 -13.91 8.15
C VAL A 200 -4.96 -13.46 6.70
N ALA A 201 -4.98 -14.38 5.73
CA ALA A 201 -5.21 -14.04 4.32
C ALA A 201 -6.61 -13.43 4.08
N ALA A 202 -7.63 -13.93 4.79
CA ALA A 202 -9.01 -13.45 4.69
C ALA A 202 -9.18 -12.04 5.28
N ALA A 203 -8.43 -11.70 6.33
CA ALA A 203 -8.52 -10.39 6.99
C ALA A 203 -8.31 -9.23 6.02
N VAL A 204 -7.44 -9.41 5.03
CA VAL A 204 -7.08 -8.39 4.04
C VAL A 204 -7.74 -8.62 2.68
N HIS A 205 -8.68 -9.56 2.52
CA HIS A 205 -9.24 -9.91 1.21
C HIS A 205 -10.13 -8.81 0.62
N ASN A 206 -11.18 -8.46 1.35
CA ASN A 206 -12.20 -7.47 0.96
C ASN A 206 -12.39 -6.45 2.08
N GLU A 207 -11.31 -6.07 2.76
CA GLU A 207 -11.40 -5.08 3.83
C GLU A 207 -11.76 -3.71 3.28
N TYR A 208 -12.60 -2.98 4.00
CA TYR A 208 -12.79 -1.57 3.72
C TYR A 208 -11.50 -0.83 4.10
N PRO A 209 -10.96 0.05 3.23
CA PRO A 209 -9.72 0.77 3.54
C PRO A 209 -9.80 1.50 4.89
N GLY A 210 -8.84 1.22 5.78
CA GLY A 210 -8.78 1.84 7.11
C GLY A 210 -9.48 1.05 8.22
N LEU A 211 -10.12 -0.09 7.92
CA LEU A 211 -10.80 -0.92 8.92
C LEU A 211 -9.83 -1.42 10.01
N LEU A 212 -8.72 -2.05 9.62
CA LEU A 212 -7.76 -2.60 10.57
C LEU A 212 -7.01 -1.51 11.35
N GLN A 213 -6.79 -0.36 10.74
CA GLN A 213 -6.25 0.82 11.41
C GLN A 213 -7.26 1.36 12.44
N THR A 214 -8.55 1.28 12.14
CA THR A 214 -9.61 1.61 13.11
C THR A 214 -9.60 0.64 14.29
N GLU A 215 -9.44 -0.66 14.05
CA GLU A 215 -9.28 -1.67 15.13
C GLU A 215 -8.05 -1.36 16.00
N LEU A 216 -6.92 -1.00 15.38
CA LEU A 216 -5.71 -0.57 16.10
C LEU A 216 -5.97 0.68 16.96
N ILE A 217 -6.62 1.72 16.42
CA ILE A 217 -6.95 2.94 17.17
C ILE A 217 -7.83 2.62 18.39
N GLN A 218 -8.84 1.77 18.21
CA GLN A 218 -9.72 1.33 19.30
C GLN A 218 -8.94 0.54 20.36
N TRP A 219 -8.05 -0.34 19.93
CA TRP A 219 -7.19 -1.11 20.82
C TRP A 219 -6.27 -0.19 21.63
N LEU A 220 -5.58 0.76 21.00
CA LEU A 220 -4.74 1.75 21.67
C LEU A 220 -5.52 2.56 22.71
N TRP A 221 -6.74 2.98 22.38
CA TRP A 221 -7.64 3.65 23.33
C TRP A 221 -7.95 2.77 24.54
N SER A 222 -8.23 1.48 24.31
CA SER A 222 -8.49 0.53 25.39
C SER A 222 -7.27 0.32 26.30
N GLN A 223 -6.06 0.53 25.77
CA GLN A 223 -4.80 0.49 26.51
C GLN A 223 -4.44 1.84 27.16
N GLY A 224 -5.30 2.86 27.05
CA GLY A 224 -5.10 4.15 27.70
C GLY A 224 -4.16 5.09 26.96
N ALA A 225 -3.89 4.85 25.67
CA ALA A 225 -3.11 5.78 24.84
C ALA A 225 -3.80 7.17 24.78
N GLN A 226 -2.99 8.22 24.71
CA GLN A 226 -3.46 9.61 24.68
C GLN A 226 -2.88 10.33 23.47
N LEU A 227 -3.52 11.43 23.07
CA LEU A 227 -2.92 12.34 22.10
C LEU A 227 -1.67 13.00 22.69
N ASP A 228 -0.68 13.22 21.85
CA ASP A 228 0.44 14.08 22.14
C ASP A 228 -0.01 15.53 21.98
N TYR A 229 -0.23 16.24 23.09
CA TYR A 229 -0.70 17.63 23.05
C TYR A 229 0.41 18.66 22.72
N ASP A 230 1.68 18.25 22.65
CA ASP A 230 2.74 19.09 22.08
C ASP A 230 2.68 19.12 20.55
N ILE A 231 2.03 18.11 19.95
CA ILE A 231 1.79 17.99 18.50
C ILE A 231 0.37 18.40 18.12
N MET A 232 -0.64 17.88 18.82
CA MET A 232 -2.06 18.14 18.59
C MET A 232 -2.56 19.21 19.56
N PRO A 233 -2.83 20.45 19.11
CA PRO A 233 -3.17 21.53 20.03
C PRO A 233 -4.44 21.23 20.84
N PHE A 234 -4.32 21.33 22.16
CA PHE A 234 -5.43 21.18 23.08
C PHE A 234 -6.52 22.24 22.85
N ARG A 235 -7.77 21.83 22.65
CA ARG A 235 -8.90 22.77 22.44
C ARG A 235 -9.73 23.02 23.70
N SER A 236 -9.97 21.98 24.50
CA SER A 236 -10.82 22.05 25.70
C SER A 236 -10.64 20.84 26.62
N GLN A 237 -11.07 20.96 27.89
CA GLN A 237 -10.97 19.87 28.89
C GLN A 237 -11.68 18.57 28.47
N SER A 238 -12.65 18.66 27.57
CA SER A 238 -13.22 17.54 26.83
C SER A 238 -13.17 17.92 25.35
N ASP A 239 -12.34 17.23 24.57
CA ASP A 239 -12.06 17.58 23.18
C ASP A 239 -12.35 16.39 22.25
N PHE A 240 -13.63 16.11 22.03
CA PHE A 240 -14.06 15.04 21.13
C PHE A 240 -13.62 15.30 19.67
N VAL A 241 -13.63 16.57 19.24
CA VAL A 241 -13.32 16.96 17.86
C VAL A 241 -11.81 16.87 17.60
N GLY A 242 -10.98 17.36 18.50
CA GLY A 242 -9.52 17.27 18.42
C GLY A 242 -8.96 15.87 18.72
N SER A 243 -9.80 14.92 19.16
CA SER A 243 -9.41 13.53 19.43
C SER A 243 -10.01 12.53 18.45
N VAL A 244 -11.11 11.88 18.82
CA VAL A 244 -11.68 10.76 18.08
C VAL A 244 -12.01 11.15 16.64
N VAL A 245 -12.54 12.36 16.43
CA VAL A 245 -12.86 12.85 15.08
C VAL A 245 -11.60 13.14 14.27
N ALA A 246 -10.58 13.76 14.88
CA ALA A 246 -9.31 14.03 14.20
C ALA A 246 -8.59 12.74 13.79
N LEU A 247 -8.61 11.69 14.61
CA LEU A 247 -8.00 10.42 14.25
C LEU A 247 -8.76 9.67 13.14
N ALA A 248 -10.09 9.76 13.14
CA ALA A 248 -10.89 9.21 12.05
C ALA A 248 -10.57 9.92 10.72
N ASP A 249 -10.46 11.25 10.75
CA ASP A 249 -10.05 12.06 9.60
C ASP A 249 -8.65 11.69 9.12
N LEU A 250 -7.64 11.69 10.02
CA LEU A 250 -6.26 11.30 9.71
C LEU A 250 -6.15 9.88 9.13
N ASN A 251 -6.91 8.92 9.68
CA ASN A 251 -6.94 7.56 9.16
C ASN A 251 -7.35 7.56 7.67
N THR A 252 -8.47 8.21 7.33
CA THR A 252 -8.94 8.27 5.95
C THR A 252 -8.08 9.16 5.04
N TRP A 253 -7.57 10.28 5.55
CA TRP A 253 -6.68 11.19 4.83
C TRP A 253 -5.38 10.50 4.42
N SER A 254 -4.76 9.74 5.34
CA SER A 254 -3.50 9.05 5.07
C SER A 254 -3.64 8.03 3.93
N ILE A 255 -4.76 7.31 3.87
CA ILE A 255 -5.09 6.36 2.81
C ILE A 255 -5.33 7.10 1.48
N GLY A 256 -6.12 8.17 1.52
CA GLY A 256 -6.40 8.99 0.34
C GLY A 256 -5.16 9.66 -0.23
N LEU A 257 -4.18 10.01 0.62
CA LEU A 257 -2.90 10.57 0.20
C LEU A 257 -2.07 9.55 -0.58
N VAL A 258 -1.92 8.32 -0.07
CA VAL A 258 -0.98 7.34 -0.65
C VAL A 258 -1.53 6.63 -1.88
N ALA A 259 -2.85 6.49 -1.99
CA ALA A 259 -3.47 5.68 -3.04
C ALA A 259 -3.08 6.09 -4.47
N PRO A 260 -3.14 7.39 -4.86
CA PRO A 260 -2.80 7.78 -6.22
C PRO A 260 -1.35 7.48 -6.58
N PHE A 261 -0.40 7.73 -5.66
CA PHE A 261 1.02 7.47 -5.88
C PHE A 261 1.30 5.97 -6.02
N ASN A 262 0.69 5.14 -5.17
CA ASN A 262 0.82 3.69 -5.22
C ASN A 262 0.33 3.14 -6.57
N PHE A 263 -0.86 3.54 -7.00
CA PHE A 263 -1.41 3.10 -8.30
C PHE A 263 -0.65 3.66 -9.49
N TYR A 264 -0.14 4.88 -9.43
CA TYR A 264 0.76 5.39 -10.45
C TYR A 264 2.01 4.50 -10.59
N LEU A 265 2.68 4.15 -9.48
CA LEU A 265 3.88 3.29 -9.52
C LEU A 265 3.57 1.88 -10.05
N LYS A 266 2.40 1.33 -9.72
CA LYS A 266 1.91 0.06 -10.30
C LYS A 266 1.90 0.10 -11.82
N TRP A 267 1.23 1.10 -12.39
CA TRP A 267 1.10 1.25 -13.84
C TRP A 267 2.35 1.85 -14.51
N TYR A 268 3.28 2.38 -13.72
CA TYR A 268 4.60 2.79 -14.19
C TYR A 268 5.53 1.58 -14.41
N VAL A 269 5.46 0.57 -13.55
CA VAL A 269 6.41 -0.56 -13.54
C VAL A 269 5.84 -1.84 -14.14
N GLY A 270 4.59 -2.17 -13.86
CA GLY A 270 3.94 -3.33 -14.47
C GLY A 270 4.37 -4.69 -13.94
N ARG A 271 4.84 -4.76 -12.69
CA ARG A 271 5.29 -6.02 -12.09
C ARG A 271 4.18 -7.08 -12.12
N PRO A 272 4.42 -8.29 -12.67
CA PRO A 272 3.43 -9.36 -12.68
C PRO A 272 3.08 -9.78 -11.25
N ARG A 273 1.91 -10.39 -11.09
CA ARG A 273 1.48 -10.97 -9.82
C ARG A 273 2.10 -12.35 -9.61
N PRO A 274 2.28 -12.80 -8.35
CA PRO A 274 2.80 -14.13 -8.06
C PRO A 274 2.07 -15.25 -8.81
N GLU A 275 0.75 -15.17 -8.91
CA GLU A 275 -0.07 -16.17 -9.59
C GLU A 275 0.18 -16.26 -11.11
N GLU A 276 0.54 -15.16 -11.76
CA GLU A 276 0.82 -15.13 -13.21
C GLU A 276 2.11 -15.90 -13.48
N VAL A 277 3.15 -15.60 -12.70
CA VAL A 277 4.45 -16.27 -12.84
C VAL A 277 4.37 -17.73 -12.41
N ALA A 278 3.68 -18.04 -11.32
CA ALA A 278 3.45 -19.41 -10.87
C ALA A 278 2.79 -20.27 -11.94
N TYR A 279 1.78 -19.72 -12.62
CA TYR A 279 1.03 -20.45 -13.64
C TYR A 279 1.85 -20.67 -14.92
N LEU A 280 2.65 -19.68 -15.34
CA LEU A 280 3.58 -19.86 -16.46
C LEU A 280 4.60 -20.97 -16.19
N ILE A 281 5.16 -21.04 -14.97
CA ILE A 281 6.09 -22.12 -14.58
C ILE A 281 5.38 -23.48 -14.56
N PHE A 282 4.18 -23.54 -13.98
CA PHE A 282 3.39 -24.76 -13.92
C PHE A 282 3.06 -25.31 -15.31
N ASN A 283 2.71 -24.43 -16.26
CA ASN A 283 2.43 -24.79 -17.65
C ASN A 283 3.68 -25.04 -18.51
N ARG A 284 4.89 -24.88 -17.95
CA ARG A 284 6.18 -24.96 -18.67
C ARG A 284 6.36 -23.89 -19.76
N GLU A 285 5.68 -22.76 -19.60
CA GLU A 285 5.92 -21.55 -20.40
C GLU A 285 7.14 -20.77 -19.87
N LEU A 286 7.50 -20.99 -18.59
CA LEU A 286 8.80 -20.65 -18.02
C LEU A 286 9.44 -21.92 -17.45
N THR A 287 10.70 -22.19 -17.80
CA THR A 287 11.38 -23.44 -17.46
C THR A 287 12.74 -23.23 -16.80
N ALA A 288 13.22 -24.24 -16.07
CA ALA A 288 14.54 -24.19 -15.46
C ALA A 288 15.69 -24.16 -16.49
N MET A 289 15.49 -24.80 -17.64
CA MET A 289 16.50 -24.95 -18.67
C MET A 289 16.63 -23.70 -19.56
N GLU A 290 15.51 -23.09 -19.92
CA GLU A 290 15.48 -21.97 -20.87
C GLU A 290 15.44 -20.61 -20.17
N ASP A 291 14.71 -20.51 -19.06
CA ASP A 291 14.38 -19.23 -18.41
C ASP A 291 15.02 -19.05 -17.04
N GLY A 292 15.85 -20.00 -16.62
CA GLY A 292 16.54 -19.90 -15.33
C GLY A 292 15.61 -19.95 -14.12
N VAL A 293 14.48 -20.65 -14.21
CA VAL A 293 13.63 -20.92 -13.04
C VAL A 293 14.33 -21.92 -12.11
N PRO A 294 14.51 -21.62 -10.82
CA PRO A 294 15.06 -22.61 -9.88
C PRO A 294 14.20 -23.88 -9.77
N ASN A 295 14.84 -25.05 -9.79
CA ASN A 295 14.15 -26.35 -9.77
C ASN A 295 13.26 -26.55 -8.55
N ASP A 296 13.66 -26.03 -7.39
CA ASP A 296 12.87 -26.14 -6.17
C ASP A 296 11.54 -25.39 -6.26
N ILE A 297 11.51 -24.24 -6.96
CA ILE A 297 10.26 -23.53 -7.26
C ILE A 297 9.38 -24.37 -8.20
N VAL A 298 9.96 -24.98 -9.24
CA VAL A 298 9.23 -25.86 -10.15
C VAL A 298 8.59 -27.02 -9.39
N GLU A 299 9.35 -27.70 -8.52
CA GLU A 299 8.87 -28.82 -7.70
C GLU A 299 7.74 -28.40 -6.74
N ILE A 300 7.88 -27.25 -6.09
CA ILE A 300 6.84 -26.68 -5.21
C ILE A 300 5.55 -26.46 -6.01
N LEU A 301 5.62 -25.79 -7.16
CA LEU A 301 4.45 -25.44 -7.96
C LEU A 301 3.78 -26.67 -8.58
N ASP A 302 4.56 -27.66 -9.02
CA ASP A 302 4.03 -28.94 -9.53
C ASP A 302 3.21 -29.68 -8.48
N SER A 303 3.65 -29.64 -7.22
CA SER A 303 2.95 -30.29 -6.12
C SER A 303 1.58 -29.66 -5.79
N MET A 304 1.32 -28.43 -6.25
CA MET A 304 0.05 -27.73 -5.99
C MET A 304 -1.08 -28.11 -6.94
N GLY A 305 -0.79 -28.65 -8.12
CA GLY A 305 -1.80 -29.01 -9.12
C GLY A 305 -2.67 -27.82 -9.57
N LEU A 306 -2.04 -26.76 -10.09
CA LEU A 306 -2.73 -25.52 -10.45
C LEU A 306 -3.65 -25.70 -11.66
N ASN A 307 -4.95 -25.43 -11.51
CA ASN A 307 -5.90 -25.51 -12.63
C ASN A 307 -6.01 -24.17 -13.38
N THR A 308 -5.85 -23.06 -12.67
CA THR A 308 -5.81 -21.69 -13.20
C THR A 308 -4.79 -20.89 -12.40
N ALA A 309 -4.36 -19.72 -12.90
CA ALA A 309 -3.52 -18.82 -12.12
C ALA A 309 -4.12 -18.52 -10.73
N ALA A 310 -5.41 -18.18 -10.68
CA ALA A 310 -6.11 -17.87 -9.43
C ALA A 310 -6.02 -18.98 -8.37
N THR A 311 -5.93 -20.26 -8.79
CA THR A 311 -5.78 -21.39 -7.84
C THR A 311 -4.51 -21.33 -7.03
N PHE A 312 -3.48 -20.59 -7.45
CA PHE A 312 -2.28 -20.34 -6.66
C PHE A 312 -2.60 -19.59 -5.36
N THR A 313 -3.57 -18.68 -5.39
CA THR A 313 -3.86 -17.74 -4.30
C THR A 313 -4.86 -18.30 -3.29
N ALA A 314 -5.08 -17.56 -2.20
CA ALA A 314 -6.16 -17.82 -1.25
C ALA A 314 -7.55 -17.38 -1.76
N TYR A 315 -7.62 -16.62 -2.85
CA TYR A 315 -8.83 -15.98 -3.32
C TYR A 315 -9.36 -16.67 -4.58
N PRO A 316 -10.66 -17.02 -4.65
CA PRO A 316 -11.23 -17.68 -5.83
C PRO A 316 -11.00 -16.91 -7.14
N GLU A 317 -11.01 -15.58 -7.08
CA GLU A 317 -10.78 -14.68 -8.20
C GLU A 317 -9.30 -14.37 -8.46
N GLY A 318 -8.39 -14.80 -7.57
CA GLY A 318 -6.98 -14.47 -7.59
C GLY A 318 -6.65 -13.07 -7.06
N SER A 319 -5.55 -12.49 -7.52
CA SER A 319 -5.19 -11.09 -7.20
C SER A 319 -6.10 -10.03 -7.86
N PRO A 320 -6.16 -8.80 -7.33
CA PRO A 320 -6.85 -7.68 -7.99
C PRO A 320 -6.30 -7.34 -9.38
N ARG A 321 -7.10 -6.68 -10.23
CA ARG A 321 -6.77 -6.41 -11.65
C ARG A 321 -5.88 -5.19 -11.85
N HIS A 322 -4.79 -5.14 -11.08
CA HIS A 322 -3.74 -4.14 -11.20
C HIS A 322 -2.37 -4.76 -10.84
N PRO A 323 -1.24 -4.18 -11.32
CA PRO A 323 0.11 -4.69 -11.08
C PRO A 323 0.45 -4.90 -9.59
N SER A 324 1.43 -5.76 -9.34
CA SER A 324 1.79 -6.18 -7.97
C SER A 324 2.49 -5.08 -7.18
N TRP A 325 3.48 -4.41 -7.77
CA TRP A 325 4.36 -3.53 -7.01
C TRP A 325 4.00 -2.04 -7.16
N PRO A 326 4.07 -1.22 -6.09
CA PRO A 326 4.15 -1.61 -4.68
C PRO A 326 2.79 -2.05 -4.14
N ALA A 327 2.71 -2.71 -2.99
CA ALA A 327 1.43 -3.17 -2.43
C ALA A 327 0.62 -2.01 -1.82
N MET A 328 -0.65 -1.84 -2.24
CA MET A 328 -1.51 -0.76 -1.76
C MET A 328 -1.93 -0.95 -0.31
N HIS A 329 -2.26 -2.18 0.10
CA HIS A 329 -2.61 -2.46 1.50
C HIS A 329 -1.46 -2.08 2.42
N SER A 330 -0.23 -2.39 2.04
CA SER A 330 0.98 -2.01 2.78
C SER A 330 1.19 -0.50 2.86
N ALA A 331 1.04 0.22 1.74
CA ALA A 331 1.17 1.68 1.76
C ALA A 331 0.07 2.38 2.57
N ALA A 332 -1.16 1.89 2.48
CA ALA A 332 -2.28 2.37 3.29
C ALA A 332 -2.14 1.99 4.77
N SER A 333 -1.36 0.95 5.08
CA SER A 333 -1.23 0.45 6.44
C SER A 333 -0.39 1.33 7.34
N SER A 334 0.19 2.44 6.88
CA SER A 334 1.15 3.31 7.60
C SER A 334 0.62 4.03 8.86
N ALA A 335 -0.36 3.45 9.56
CA ALA A 335 -0.96 3.98 10.77
C ALA A 335 0.01 4.04 11.92
N SER A 336 0.88 3.03 12.09
CA SER A 336 1.89 3.05 13.14
C SER A 336 2.72 4.34 13.14
N PHE A 337 3.09 4.83 11.95
CA PHE A 337 3.92 6.01 11.80
C PHE A 337 3.18 7.29 12.19
N TRP A 338 2.01 7.58 11.59
CA TRP A 338 1.30 8.82 11.92
C TRP A 338 0.68 8.79 13.32
N LEU A 339 0.27 7.62 13.84
CA LEU A 339 -0.18 7.48 15.22
C LEU A 339 0.94 7.81 16.20
N ALA A 340 2.15 7.29 15.97
CA ALA A 340 3.30 7.62 16.81
C ALA A 340 3.66 9.12 16.77
N VAL A 341 3.34 9.83 15.68
CA VAL A 341 3.49 11.29 15.62
C VAL A 341 2.42 12.00 16.45
N VAL A 342 1.14 11.66 16.34
CA VAL A 342 0.03 12.42 16.96
C VAL A 342 -0.38 11.91 18.35
N MET A 343 0.16 10.77 18.79
CA MET A 343 -0.12 10.16 20.09
C MET A 343 1.14 9.99 20.94
N ASP A 344 0.93 9.94 22.26
CA ASP A 344 1.94 9.58 23.25
C ASP A 344 1.88 8.06 23.49
N LEU A 345 2.47 7.30 22.55
CA LEU A 345 2.52 5.84 22.63
C LEU A 345 3.66 5.39 23.55
N THR A 346 3.40 4.38 24.38
CA THR A 346 4.49 3.64 25.04
C THR A 346 5.28 2.83 24.00
N PRO A 347 6.52 2.41 24.29
CA PRO A 347 7.27 1.55 23.39
C PRO A 347 6.49 0.28 22.99
N GLU A 348 5.76 -0.33 23.93
CA GLU A 348 4.92 -1.51 23.66
C GLU A 348 3.73 -1.18 22.75
N GLN A 349 3.06 -0.04 22.96
CA GLN A 349 1.95 0.39 22.11
C GLN A 349 2.41 0.72 20.68
N TYR A 350 3.54 1.42 20.55
CA TYR A 350 4.11 1.73 19.24
C TYR A 350 4.54 0.45 18.52
N CYS A 351 5.16 -0.46 19.26
CA CYS A 351 5.55 -1.77 18.78
C CYS A 351 4.36 -2.60 18.26
N GLU A 352 3.23 -2.62 18.97
CA GLU A 352 2.01 -3.28 18.48
C GLU A 352 1.43 -2.58 17.25
N ALA A 353 1.51 -1.26 17.17
CA ALA A 353 1.12 -0.53 15.96
C ALA A 353 1.98 -0.95 14.75
N LEU A 354 3.32 -1.02 14.91
CA LEU A 354 4.23 -1.48 13.85
C LEU A 354 3.89 -2.91 13.39
N ARG A 355 3.51 -3.78 14.32
CA ARG A 355 3.10 -5.16 14.00
C ARG A 355 1.79 -5.22 13.22
N VAL A 356 0.83 -4.34 13.48
CA VAL A 356 -0.39 -4.27 12.66
C VAL A 356 -0.03 -3.88 11.23
N ASP A 357 0.76 -2.83 11.04
CA ASP A 357 1.18 -2.38 9.71
C ASP A 357 1.87 -3.51 8.93
N TYR A 358 2.84 -4.17 9.57
CA TYR A 358 3.59 -5.28 8.98
C TYR A 358 2.73 -6.53 8.75
N ALA A 359 1.80 -6.86 9.65
CA ALA A 359 0.92 -8.03 9.51
C ALA A 359 -0.08 -7.86 8.37
N VAL A 360 -0.63 -6.66 8.17
CA VAL A 360 -1.47 -6.34 7.00
C VAL A 360 -0.70 -6.55 5.70
N ALA A 361 0.54 -6.06 5.66
CA ALA A 361 1.41 -6.23 4.51
C ALA A 361 1.70 -7.72 4.25
N PHE A 362 2.19 -8.44 5.26
CA PHE A 362 2.52 -9.86 5.19
C PHE A 362 1.32 -10.75 4.83
N ALA A 363 0.13 -10.42 5.32
CA ALA A 363 -1.10 -11.16 5.02
C ALA A 363 -1.39 -11.23 3.51
N ARG A 364 -0.96 -10.24 2.73
CA ARG A 364 -1.08 -10.27 1.26
C ARG A 364 -0.17 -11.31 0.61
N THR A 365 0.98 -11.61 1.21
CA THR A 365 1.85 -12.72 0.79
C THR A 365 1.30 -14.06 1.24
N CYS A 366 0.72 -14.16 2.45
CA CYS A 366 -0.05 -15.34 2.85
C CYS A 366 -1.20 -15.64 1.88
N ALA A 367 -1.85 -14.60 1.34
CA ALA A 367 -2.88 -14.74 0.33
C ALA A 367 -2.35 -15.08 -1.07
N GLY A 368 -1.03 -14.99 -1.31
CA GLY A 368 -0.40 -15.31 -2.59
C GLY A 368 -0.54 -14.22 -3.65
N VAL A 369 -0.86 -12.98 -3.24
CA VAL A 369 -1.13 -11.88 -4.19
C VAL A 369 -0.02 -10.83 -4.26
N HIS A 370 0.93 -10.84 -3.34
CA HIS A 370 2.08 -9.92 -3.32
C HIS A 370 3.38 -10.63 -2.90
N TYR A 371 4.49 -10.15 -3.46
CA TYR A 371 5.84 -10.52 -3.01
C TYR A 371 6.24 -9.73 -1.76
N ARG A 372 7.26 -10.20 -1.05
CA ARG A 372 7.79 -9.50 0.15
C ARG A 372 8.23 -8.07 -0.16
N THR A 373 8.92 -7.82 -1.27
CA THR A 373 9.34 -6.45 -1.60
C THR A 373 8.21 -5.55 -2.09
N ASP A 374 7.10 -6.09 -2.61
CA ASP A 374 5.90 -5.28 -2.86
C ASP A 374 5.39 -4.68 -1.55
N ASN A 375 5.40 -5.51 -0.49
CA ASN A 375 4.92 -5.15 0.83
C ASN A 375 5.83 -4.10 1.47
N THR A 376 7.14 -4.36 1.53
CA THR A 376 8.09 -3.43 2.15
C THR A 376 8.17 -2.10 1.39
N ALA A 377 8.20 -2.13 0.06
CA ALA A 377 8.15 -0.90 -0.74
C ALA A 377 6.85 -0.12 -0.50
N GLY A 378 5.72 -0.81 -0.31
CA GLY A 378 4.46 -0.19 0.08
C GLY A 378 4.56 0.51 1.43
N LEU A 379 5.03 -0.18 2.47
CA LEU A 379 5.20 0.39 3.81
C LEU A 379 6.12 1.63 3.80
N ASN A 380 7.26 1.54 3.11
CA ASN A 380 8.19 2.66 2.94
C ASN A 380 7.55 3.83 2.17
N LEU A 381 6.75 3.55 1.13
CA LEU A 381 6.03 4.58 0.37
C LEU A 381 5.05 5.35 1.26
N GLY A 382 4.25 4.62 2.04
CA GLY A 382 3.28 5.22 2.95
C GLY A 382 3.96 6.12 3.97
N GLN A 383 5.03 5.64 4.60
CA GLN A 383 5.83 6.43 5.54
C GLN A 383 6.42 7.68 4.88
N ALA A 384 7.04 7.56 3.69
CA ALA A 384 7.70 8.68 3.03
C ALA A 384 6.71 9.80 2.66
N LEU A 385 5.56 9.45 2.07
CA LEU A 385 4.53 10.41 1.70
C LEU A 385 3.91 11.10 2.92
N ILE A 386 3.62 10.33 3.98
CA ILE A 386 3.09 10.91 5.22
C ILE A 386 4.13 11.81 5.88
N ALA A 387 5.40 11.38 5.97
CA ALA A 387 6.46 12.18 6.56
C ALA A 387 6.58 13.57 5.90
N GLU A 388 6.39 13.63 4.58
CA GLU A 388 6.42 14.89 3.84
C GLU A 388 5.18 15.75 4.08
N GLN A 389 3.97 15.15 4.03
CA GLN A 389 2.72 15.90 3.99
C GLN A 389 2.11 16.19 5.36
N LEU A 390 2.39 15.35 6.36
CA LEU A 390 1.78 15.41 7.69
C LEU A 390 2.02 16.75 8.40
N PRO A 391 3.22 17.37 8.38
CA PRO A 391 3.45 18.68 9.02
C PRO A 391 2.50 19.77 8.52
N GLU A 392 2.38 19.93 7.20
CA GLU A 392 1.53 20.95 6.60
C GLU A 392 0.04 20.60 6.76
N HIS A 393 -0.31 19.31 6.65
CA HIS A 393 -1.67 18.86 6.89
C HIS A 393 -2.11 19.16 8.32
N LEU A 394 -1.33 18.78 9.34
CA LEU A 394 -1.67 19.02 10.74
C LEU A 394 -1.73 20.51 11.07
N ALA A 395 -0.80 21.31 10.55
CA ALA A 395 -0.80 22.76 10.75
C ALA A 395 -2.06 23.42 10.17
N ARG A 396 -2.43 23.05 8.94
CA ARG A 396 -3.60 23.62 8.25
C ARG A 396 -4.93 23.15 8.84
N THR A 397 -5.04 21.87 9.19
CA THR A 397 -6.31 21.25 9.60
C THR A 397 -6.56 21.40 11.09
N TYR A 398 -5.52 21.27 11.92
CA TYR A 398 -5.64 21.21 13.37
C TYR A 398 -4.90 22.32 14.12
N GLY A 399 -4.08 23.12 13.44
CA GLY A 399 -3.35 24.24 14.05
C GLY A 399 -2.03 23.83 14.71
N SER A 400 -1.51 22.64 14.39
CA SER A 400 -0.23 22.14 14.91
C SER A 400 0.95 23.02 14.49
N ASP A 401 2.03 22.98 15.27
CA ASP A 401 3.32 23.57 14.89
C ASP A 401 4.04 22.62 13.92
N PRO A 402 4.19 22.98 12.63
CA PRO A 402 4.78 22.08 11.64
C PRO A 402 6.25 21.76 11.94
N ASP A 403 6.99 22.62 12.65
CA ASP A 403 8.39 22.36 12.96
C ASP A 403 8.54 21.29 14.04
N LYS A 404 7.67 21.31 15.06
CA LYS A 404 7.60 20.23 16.06
C LYS A 404 7.20 18.89 15.44
N VAL A 405 6.25 18.91 14.49
CA VAL A 405 5.83 17.71 13.76
C VAL A 405 7.02 17.12 12.99
N ARG A 406 7.77 17.96 12.26
CA ARG A 406 8.98 17.53 11.53
C ARG A 406 10.02 16.93 12.46
N GLU A 407 10.29 17.58 13.59
CA GLU A 407 11.27 17.10 14.57
C GLU A 407 10.90 15.71 15.11
N LYS A 408 9.61 15.45 15.36
CA LYS A 408 9.12 14.14 15.80
C LYS A 408 9.20 13.10 14.69
N ILE A 409 8.82 13.47 13.46
CA ILE A 409 8.96 12.63 12.26
C ILE A 409 10.41 12.19 12.05
N ASP A 410 11.38 13.10 12.14
CA ASP A 410 12.79 12.80 11.91
C ASP A 410 13.35 11.75 12.89
N ARG A 411 12.77 11.63 14.09
CA ARG A 411 13.11 10.60 15.08
C ARG A 411 12.43 9.25 14.82
N LEU A 412 11.28 9.25 14.14
CA LEU A 412 10.44 8.07 13.95
C LEU A 412 10.65 7.39 12.59
N ARG A 413 11.31 8.04 11.63
CA ARG A 413 11.58 7.43 10.32
C ARG A 413 12.62 6.31 10.43
N PHE A 414 12.31 5.19 9.80
CA PHE A 414 13.23 4.06 9.61
C PHE A 414 12.96 3.37 8.27
N ASP A 415 13.81 2.43 7.84
CA ASP A 415 13.53 1.58 6.67
C ASP A 415 12.80 0.31 7.13
N TRP A 416 11.63 0.03 6.56
CA TRP A 416 10.87 -1.18 6.88
C TRP A 416 11.60 -2.49 6.55
N ASN A 417 12.66 -2.46 5.74
CA ASN A 417 13.55 -3.61 5.57
C ASN A 417 14.28 -4.00 6.86
N ASP A 418 14.44 -3.06 7.80
CA ASP A 418 15.14 -3.27 9.07
C ASP A 418 14.20 -3.71 10.21
N PHE A 419 12.88 -3.75 9.99
CA PHE A 419 11.93 -4.08 11.04
C PHE A 419 11.86 -5.59 11.31
N ASN A 420 12.08 -5.97 12.57
CA ASN A 420 11.90 -7.34 13.05
C ASN A 420 10.68 -7.40 13.97
N SER A 421 9.61 -8.07 13.50
CA SER A 421 8.36 -8.23 14.25
C SER A 421 8.49 -9.00 15.57
N TYR A 422 9.42 -9.95 15.69
CA TYR A 422 9.61 -10.76 16.90
C TYR A 422 10.21 -9.93 18.02
N ASP A 423 11.36 -9.31 17.74
CA ASP A 423 12.11 -8.54 18.72
C ASP A 423 11.60 -7.11 18.86
N CYS A 424 10.76 -6.67 17.93
CA CYS A 424 10.35 -5.28 17.79
C CYS A 424 11.52 -4.32 17.72
N THR A 425 12.42 -4.58 16.79
CA THR A 425 13.60 -3.76 16.59
C THR A 425 13.59 -3.21 15.17
N VAL A 426 14.12 -1.99 15.05
CA VAL A 426 14.52 -1.39 13.78
C VAL A 426 16.02 -1.11 13.91
N ALA A 427 16.83 -1.48 12.93
CA ALA A 427 18.29 -1.47 13.03
C ALA A 427 18.91 -0.10 13.39
N THR A 428 18.13 0.98 13.25
CA THR A 428 18.59 2.38 13.37
C THR A 428 17.96 3.15 14.53
N VAL A 429 16.95 2.62 15.22
CA VAL A 429 16.27 3.30 16.34
C VAL A 429 16.09 2.32 17.50
N ASN A 430 16.70 2.62 18.66
CA ASN A 430 16.28 1.98 19.90
C ASN A 430 14.90 2.56 20.24
N LEU A 431 13.86 1.75 20.03
CA LEU A 431 12.47 2.09 20.36
C LEU A 431 12.26 2.36 21.85
#